data_AF-A0A966YPB2-F1
#
_entry.id   AF-A0A966YPB2-F1
#
_cell.length_a   1.000
_cell.length_b   1.000
_cell.length_c   1.000
_cell.angle_alpha   90.00
_cell.angle_beta   90.00
_cell.angle_gamma   90.00
#
_symmetry.space_group_name_H-M   'P 1'
#
loop_
_entity.id
_entity.type
_entity.pdbx_description
1 polymer ?
#
loop_
_entity_poly.entity_id
_entity_poly.type
_entity_poly.pdbx_seq_one_letter_code
_entity_poly.pdbx_strand_id
1 'polypeptide(L)'
;MAAELVETNQLRARMVAPINPQWLERSASHLLRWEHSDPWWNEDRGAAMCDERASLYGLPAIPNRQVNLQHVDPALARELFIRHALVENRWDGSRHAFVAQNQAVLAEIEALGDRLRRDISIDEHTLEKAFDRRIPEHVVSVRHFTSWWKRHSRDHPDALNL
;
A
#
# COMPACT_ATOMS: atom_id res chain seq x y z
N MET A 1 6.40 13.35 -32.25
CA MET A 1 7.11 14.63 -32.03
C MET A 1 7.31 15.34 -33.36
N ALA A 2 7.40 16.66 -33.38
CA ALA A 2 7.72 17.46 -34.56
C ALA A 2 9.06 18.18 -34.34
N ALA A 3 9.86 18.35 -35.40
CA ALA A 3 11.14 19.04 -35.27
C ALA A 3 10.96 20.58 -35.26
N GLU A 4 9.95 21.08 -35.99
CA GLU A 4 9.66 22.51 -36.06
C GLU A 4 8.14 22.76 -36.20
N LEU A 5 7.70 23.88 -35.64
CA LEU A 5 6.37 24.45 -35.86
C LEU A 5 6.53 25.66 -36.78
N VAL A 6 5.79 25.69 -37.89
CA VAL A 6 5.83 26.75 -38.89
C VAL A 6 4.43 27.34 -39.04
N GLU A 7 4.32 28.64 -38.82
CA GLU A 7 3.08 29.39 -39.00
C GLU A 7 3.04 29.96 -40.43
N THR A 8 2.09 29.49 -41.22
CA THR A 8 1.78 30.05 -42.54
C THR A 8 0.39 30.68 -42.48
N ASN A 9 -0.63 30.09 -43.09
CA ASN A 9 -2.03 30.49 -42.84
C ASN A 9 -2.63 29.83 -41.59
N GLN A 10 -2.00 28.74 -41.12
CA GLN A 10 -2.31 28.02 -39.88
C GLN A 10 -1.00 27.48 -39.31
N LEU A 11 -0.95 27.21 -38.00
CA LEU A 11 0.19 26.58 -37.35
C LEU A 11 0.33 25.13 -37.84
N ARG A 12 1.46 24.79 -38.47
CA ARG A 12 1.73 23.43 -38.96
C ARG A 12 2.99 22.85 -38.32
N ALA A 13 2.92 21.58 -37.96
CA ALA A 13 4.08 20.81 -37.52
C ALA A 13 4.79 20.17 -38.73
N ARG A 14 6.10 20.33 -38.83
CA ARG A 14 6.94 19.69 -39.87
C ARG A 14 7.90 18.67 -39.27
N MET A 15 8.32 17.72 -40.12
CA MET A 15 9.22 16.62 -39.75
C MET A 15 8.68 15.83 -38.54
N VAL A 16 7.42 15.38 -38.67
CA VAL A 16 6.72 14.69 -37.58
C VAL A 16 7.05 13.20 -37.59
N ALA A 17 7.46 12.67 -36.44
CA ALA A 17 7.66 11.24 -36.22
C ALA A 17 6.68 10.70 -35.17
N PRO A 18 6.15 9.47 -35.36
CA PRO A 18 5.36 8.81 -34.33
C PRO A 18 6.23 8.54 -33.10
N ILE A 19 5.61 8.62 -31.92
CA ILE A 19 6.27 8.28 -30.66
C ILE A 19 5.43 7.20 -29.95
N ASN A 20 6.10 6.18 -29.42
CA ASN A 20 5.46 5.28 -28.47
C ASN A 20 5.52 5.92 -27.07
N PRO A 21 4.38 6.11 -26.38
CA PRO A 21 4.36 6.70 -25.05
C PRO A 21 5.24 5.98 -24.02
N GLN A 22 5.43 4.65 -24.15
CA GLN A 22 6.30 3.89 -23.25
C GLN A 22 7.76 4.34 -23.29
N TRP A 23 8.22 4.97 -24.38
CA TRP A 23 9.58 5.50 -24.47
C TRP A 23 9.79 6.75 -23.62
N LEU A 24 8.72 7.49 -23.31
CA LEU A 24 8.78 8.72 -22.51
C LEU A 24 9.24 8.42 -21.08
N GLU A 25 8.86 7.28 -20.51
CA GLU A 25 9.25 6.90 -19.15
C GLU A 25 10.78 6.79 -19.02
N ARG A 26 11.46 6.29 -20.04
CA ARG A 26 12.92 6.11 -20.00
C ARG A 26 13.67 7.37 -20.46
N SER A 27 13.14 8.04 -21.47
CA SER A 27 13.87 9.09 -22.21
C SER A 27 13.56 10.50 -21.72
N ALA A 28 12.42 10.70 -21.06
CA ALA A 28 11.89 12.01 -20.68
C ALA A 28 11.15 11.98 -19.34
N SER A 29 11.56 11.11 -18.40
CA SER A 29 10.94 10.97 -17.08
C SER A 29 10.80 12.29 -16.32
N HIS A 30 11.78 13.18 -16.47
CA HIS A 30 11.83 14.51 -15.86
C HIS A 30 10.77 15.48 -16.38
N LEU A 31 10.16 15.20 -17.55
CA LEU A 31 9.06 16.00 -18.10
C LEU A 31 7.69 15.43 -17.74
N LEU A 32 7.64 14.21 -17.21
CA LEU A 32 6.40 13.57 -16.81
C LEU A 32 5.94 14.12 -15.46
N ARG A 33 4.67 14.46 -15.38
CA ARG A 33 3.98 14.68 -14.11
C ARG A 33 3.30 13.38 -13.69
N TRP A 34 3.77 12.83 -12.59
CA TRP A 34 3.21 11.64 -11.97
C TRP A 34 2.06 12.01 -11.05
N GLU A 35 1.07 11.13 -11.00
CA GLU A 35 -0.05 11.20 -10.07
C GLU A 35 -0.35 9.79 -9.60
N HIS A 36 -0.60 9.69 -8.30
CA HIS A 36 -0.93 8.45 -7.62
C HIS A 36 -2.31 8.62 -7.00
N SER A 37 -3.20 7.66 -7.26
CA SER A 37 -4.57 7.68 -6.76
C SER A 37 -4.94 6.30 -6.23
N ASP A 38 -6.08 6.28 -5.52
CA ASP A 38 -6.74 5.05 -5.10
C ASP A 38 -5.77 4.11 -4.37
N PRO A 39 -5.33 4.42 -3.14
CA PRO A 39 -4.56 3.47 -2.36
C PRO A 39 -5.46 2.36 -1.81
N TRP A 40 -5.10 1.09 -1.98
CA TRP A 40 -5.85 -0.05 -1.44
C TRP A 40 -4.94 -1.17 -0.95
N TRP A 41 -5.48 -2.01 -0.06
CA TRP A 41 -4.81 -3.24 0.36
C TRP A 41 -5.09 -4.39 -0.62
N ASN A 42 -4.03 -5.03 -1.12
CA ASN A 42 -4.15 -6.24 -1.94
C ASN A 42 -3.73 -7.46 -1.11
N GLU A 43 -4.70 -8.30 -0.75
CA GLU A 43 -4.49 -9.50 0.09
C GLU A 43 -3.58 -10.53 -0.59
N ASP A 44 -3.81 -10.81 -1.88
CA ASP A 44 -3.04 -11.79 -2.65
C ASP A 44 -1.55 -11.42 -2.72
N ARG A 45 -1.26 -10.11 -2.79
CA ARG A 45 0.12 -9.59 -2.79
C ARG A 45 0.66 -9.35 -1.37
N GLY A 46 -0.21 -9.29 -0.37
CA GLY A 46 0.13 -8.90 0.99
C GLY A 46 0.81 -7.52 1.05
N ALA A 47 0.34 -6.57 0.23
CA ALA A 47 0.92 -5.24 0.12
C ALA A 47 -0.12 -4.18 -0.24
N ALA A 48 0.13 -2.95 0.20
CA ALA A 48 -0.62 -1.79 -0.25
C ALA A 48 -0.22 -1.43 -1.69
N MET A 49 -1.23 -1.17 -2.51
CA MET A 49 -1.13 -0.86 -3.93
C MET A 49 -1.77 0.50 -4.19
N CYS A 50 -1.38 1.15 -5.28
CA CYS A 50 -2.08 2.31 -5.80
C CYS A 50 -2.04 2.33 -7.34
N ASP A 51 -2.93 3.12 -7.92
CA ASP A 51 -2.89 3.44 -9.33
C ASP A 51 -1.89 4.58 -9.56
N GLU A 52 -1.04 4.41 -10.56
CA GLU A 52 -0.07 5.39 -11.00
C GLU A 52 -0.34 5.75 -12.45
N ARG A 53 -0.40 7.05 -12.74
CA ARG A 53 -0.48 7.59 -14.10
C ARG A 53 0.54 8.70 -14.29
N ALA A 54 0.95 8.89 -15.54
CA ALA A 54 1.83 9.98 -15.90
C ALA A 54 1.26 10.78 -17.07
N SER A 55 1.35 12.10 -16.98
CA SER A 55 0.97 13.02 -18.05
C SER A 55 2.16 13.86 -18.51
N LEU A 56 2.16 14.19 -19.80
CA LEU A 56 3.11 15.11 -20.42
C LEU A 56 2.31 16.28 -21.01
N TYR A 57 2.47 17.48 -20.44
CA TYR A 57 1.73 18.68 -20.86
C TYR A 57 0.20 18.48 -20.93
N GLY A 58 -0.37 17.73 -19.99
CA GLY A 58 -1.81 17.42 -19.94
C GLY A 58 -2.25 16.25 -20.83
N LEU A 59 -1.36 15.69 -21.65
CA LEU A 59 -1.64 14.50 -22.44
C LEU A 59 -1.26 13.24 -21.65
N PRO A 60 -2.11 12.20 -21.63
CA PRO A 60 -1.79 10.95 -20.95
C PRO A 60 -0.61 10.25 -21.66
N ALA A 61 0.47 10.01 -20.91
CA ALA A 61 1.67 9.34 -21.41
C ALA A 61 1.75 7.89 -20.91
N ILE A 62 1.48 7.67 -19.61
CA ILE A 62 1.41 6.35 -19.02
C ILE A 62 -0.01 6.18 -18.48
N PRO A 63 -0.77 5.18 -18.97
CA PRO A 63 -2.12 4.90 -18.46
C PRO A 63 -2.06 4.34 -17.04
N ASN A 64 -3.19 4.32 -16.33
CA ASN A 64 -3.30 3.79 -14.98
C ASN A 64 -2.65 2.40 -14.89
N ARG A 65 -1.54 2.31 -14.16
CA ARG A 65 -0.85 1.07 -13.83
C ARG A 65 -0.84 0.87 -12.33
N GLN A 66 -0.97 -0.36 -11.90
CA GLN A 66 -0.92 -0.70 -10.48
C GLN A 66 0.53 -0.80 -10.01
N VAL A 67 0.90 -0.04 -8.99
CA VAL A 67 2.23 -0.06 -8.38
C VAL A 67 2.15 -0.30 -6.88
N ASN A 68 3.25 -0.77 -6.30
CA ASN A 68 3.35 -0.95 -4.86
C ASN A 68 3.43 0.43 -4.18
N LEU A 69 2.48 0.73 -3.30
CA LEU A 69 2.38 2.02 -2.61
C LEU A 69 3.61 2.32 -1.75
N GLN A 70 4.29 1.29 -1.24
CA GLN A 70 5.51 1.45 -0.43
C GLN A 70 6.64 2.24 -1.11
N HIS A 71 6.65 2.35 -2.45
CA HIS A 71 7.66 3.13 -3.18
C HIS A 71 7.28 4.60 -3.34
N VAL A 72 6.01 4.92 -3.12
CA VAL A 72 5.41 6.24 -3.31
C VAL A 72 5.18 6.89 -1.95
N ASP A 73 4.46 6.18 -1.08
CA ASP A 73 4.16 6.58 0.30
C ASP A 73 4.32 5.38 1.24
N PRO A 74 5.52 5.18 1.81
CA PRO A 74 5.77 4.11 2.77
C PRO A 74 4.93 4.23 4.05
N ALA A 75 4.59 5.45 4.47
CA ALA A 75 3.82 5.69 5.68
C ALA A 75 2.37 5.24 5.50
N LEU A 76 1.71 5.66 4.41
CA LEU A 76 0.36 5.19 4.10
C LEU A 76 0.32 3.69 3.81
N ALA A 77 1.35 3.15 3.15
CA ALA A 77 1.47 1.70 2.93
C ALA A 77 1.52 0.93 4.26
N ARG A 78 2.24 1.47 5.26
CA ARG A 78 2.30 0.91 6.60
C ARG A 78 0.95 0.95 7.31
N GLU A 79 0.26 2.09 7.26
CA GLU A 79 -1.06 2.23 7.87
C GLU A 79 -2.04 1.20 7.31
N LEU A 80 -2.09 1.06 5.98
CA LEU A 80 -2.93 0.06 5.31
C LEU A 80 -2.52 -1.38 5.67
N PHE A 81 -1.21 -1.64 5.80
CA PHE A 81 -0.73 -2.94 6.25
C PHE A 81 -1.20 -3.26 7.67
N ILE A 82 -1.04 -2.35 8.62
CA ILE A 82 -1.43 -2.59 10.01
C ILE A 82 -2.94 -2.79 10.11
N ARG A 83 -3.74 -1.87 9.54
CA ARG A 83 -5.19 -1.95 9.57
C ARG A 83 -5.69 -3.24 8.93
N HIS A 84 -5.44 -3.41 7.64
CA HIS A 84 -6.07 -4.50 6.89
C HIS A 84 -5.41 -5.85 7.17
N ALA A 85 -4.08 -5.92 7.23
CA ALA A 85 -3.43 -7.21 7.47
C ALA A 85 -3.51 -7.61 8.94
N LEU A 86 -3.12 -6.76 9.89
CA LEU A 86 -2.95 -7.20 11.28
C LEU A 86 -4.21 -7.07 12.12
N VAL A 87 -5.03 -6.04 11.89
CA VAL A 87 -6.25 -5.82 12.68
C VAL A 87 -7.45 -6.54 12.05
N GLU A 88 -7.74 -6.28 10.78
CA GLU A 88 -8.83 -6.96 10.05
C GLU A 88 -8.47 -8.40 9.63
N ASN A 89 -7.23 -8.82 9.85
CA ASN A 89 -6.72 -10.15 9.54
C ASN A 89 -6.85 -10.55 8.05
N ARG A 90 -6.73 -9.59 7.13
CA ARG A 90 -6.85 -9.77 5.67
C ARG A 90 -5.51 -10.13 5.02
N TRP A 91 -4.93 -11.25 5.42
CA TRP A 91 -3.69 -11.80 4.85
C TRP A 91 -3.52 -13.28 5.26
N ASP A 92 -2.62 -14.01 4.59
CA ASP A 92 -2.22 -15.35 5.03
C ASP A 92 -1.26 -15.30 6.23
N GLY A 93 -1.82 -15.02 7.41
CA GLY A 93 -1.13 -14.99 8.70
C GLY A 93 -1.10 -16.33 9.44
N SER A 94 -1.62 -17.41 8.85
CA SER A 94 -1.87 -18.71 9.51
C SER A 94 -0.63 -19.35 10.16
N ARG A 95 0.56 -18.96 9.69
CA ARG A 95 1.86 -19.47 10.18
C ARG A 95 2.34 -18.77 11.45
N HIS A 96 1.68 -17.70 11.87
CA HIS A 96 2.10 -16.87 12.99
C HIS A 96 1.23 -17.16 14.23
N ALA A 97 1.84 -17.76 15.27
CA ALA A 97 1.12 -18.21 16.46
C ALA A 97 0.32 -17.09 17.17
N PHE A 98 0.85 -15.86 17.19
CA PHE A 98 0.19 -14.71 17.81
C PHE A 98 -1.17 -14.40 17.15
N VAL A 99 -1.36 -14.72 15.86
CA VAL A 99 -2.62 -14.44 15.15
C VAL A 99 -3.76 -15.24 15.78
N ALA A 100 -3.55 -16.53 15.99
CA ALA A 100 -4.54 -17.40 16.62
C ALA A 100 -4.79 -17.01 18.09
N GLN A 101 -3.74 -16.60 18.81
CA GLN A 101 -3.86 -16.15 20.20
C GLN A 101 -4.66 -14.85 20.30
N ASN A 102 -4.37 -13.87 19.46
CA ASN A 102 -5.08 -12.59 19.43
C ASN A 102 -6.55 -12.77 19.04
N GLN A 103 -6.84 -13.64 18.08
CA GLN A 103 -8.22 -13.99 17.72
C GLN A 103 -8.98 -14.63 18.88
N ALA A 104 -8.35 -15.53 19.64
CA ALA A 104 -8.97 -16.14 20.81
C ALA A 104 -9.27 -15.08 21.89
N VAL A 105 -8.33 -14.18 22.17
CA VAL A 105 -8.53 -13.07 23.13
C VAL A 105 -9.69 -12.15 22.70
N LEU A 106 -9.73 -11.76 21.42
CA LEU A 106 -10.81 -10.92 20.89
C LEU A 106 -12.18 -11.60 20.99
N ALA A 107 -12.24 -12.90 20.66
CA ALA A 107 -13.47 -13.69 20.77
C ALA A 107 -13.92 -13.86 22.23
N GLU A 108 -13.00 -14.00 23.18
CA GLU A 108 -13.32 -14.05 24.62
C GLU A 108 -13.91 -12.73 25.12
N ILE A 109 -13.37 -11.60 24.66
CA ILE A 109 -13.87 -10.27 25.01
C ILE A 109 -15.29 -10.07 24.46
N GLU A 110 -15.52 -10.44 23.21
CA GLU A 110 -16.83 -10.37 22.57
C GLU A 110 -17.86 -11.25 23.32
N ALA A 111 -17.50 -12.50 23.62
CA ALA A 111 -18.37 -13.42 24.37
C ALA A 111 -18.70 -12.92 25.79
N LEU A 112 -17.78 -12.19 26.42
CA LEU A 112 -18.00 -11.56 27.71
C LEU A 112 -18.98 -10.38 27.59
N GLY A 113 -18.84 -9.57 26.54
CA GLY A 113 -19.79 -8.50 26.18
C GLY A 113 -21.21 -9.04 26.04
N ASP A 114 -21.39 -10.10 25.26
CA ASP A 114 -22.66 -10.78 25.06
C ASP A 114 -23.27 -11.30 26.38
N ARG A 115 -22.44 -11.94 27.21
CA ARG A 115 -22.89 -12.47 28.52
C ARG A 115 -23.36 -11.37 29.45
N LEU A 116 -22.68 -10.24 29.46
CA LEU A 116 -23.05 -9.08 30.28
C LEU A 116 -24.13 -8.20 29.64
N ARG A 117 -24.53 -8.49 28.39
CA ARG A 117 -25.40 -7.64 27.54
C ARG A 117 -24.91 -6.20 27.52
N ARG A 118 -23.60 -6.02 27.41
CA ARG A 118 -22.92 -4.73 27.31
C ARG A 118 -22.12 -4.72 26.03
N ASP A 119 -22.11 -3.56 25.39
CA ASP A 119 -21.24 -3.32 24.24
C ASP A 119 -19.79 -3.18 24.76
N ILE A 120 -19.08 -4.31 24.81
CA ILE A 120 -17.69 -4.40 25.20
C ILE A 120 -16.94 -4.91 23.98
N SER A 121 -16.27 -4.00 23.29
CA SER A 121 -15.42 -4.29 22.15
C SER A 121 -14.12 -3.51 22.27
N ILE A 122 -13.04 -4.04 21.71
CA ILE A 122 -11.81 -3.27 21.55
C ILE A 122 -11.94 -2.46 20.27
N ASP A 123 -11.75 -1.14 20.40
CA ASP A 123 -11.69 -0.21 19.27
C ASP A 123 -10.54 -0.57 18.31
N GLU A 124 -10.85 -0.69 17.03
CA GLU A 124 -9.90 -1.04 15.96
C GLU A 124 -8.73 -0.04 15.91
N HIS A 125 -9.00 1.25 16.08
CA HIS A 125 -7.95 2.27 16.09
C HIS A 125 -6.99 2.13 17.29
N THR A 126 -7.46 1.57 18.40
CA THR A 126 -6.62 1.23 19.55
C THR A 126 -5.71 0.05 19.22
N LEU A 127 -6.21 -0.98 18.52
CA LEU A 127 -5.39 -2.11 18.04
C LEU A 127 -4.33 -1.64 17.04
N GLU A 128 -4.70 -0.79 16.08
CA GLU A 128 -3.77 -0.19 15.11
C GLU A 128 -2.58 0.46 15.82
N LYS A 129 -2.86 1.33 16.82
CA LYS A 129 -1.81 2.00 17.61
C LYS A 129 -0.96 1.03 18.43
N ALA A 130 -1.55 -0.04 18.95
CA ALA A 130 -0.81 -1.04 19.70
C ALA A 130 0.20 -1.78 18.81
N PHE A 131 -0.21 -2.18 17.60
CA PHE A 131 0.68 -2.77 16.62
C PHE A 131 1.73 -1.78 16.11
N ASP A 132 1.34 -0.55 15.80
CA ASP A 132 2.25 0.47 15.28
C ASP A 132 3.43 0.76 16.22
N ARG A 133 3.17 0.79 17.54
CA ARG A 133 4.22 0.96 18.56
C ARG A 133 5.20 -0.21 18.66
N ARG A 134 4.76 -1.42 18.32
CA ARG A 134 5.54 -2.67 18.49
C ARG A 134 6.31 -3.04 17.23
N ILE A 135 5.81 -2.63 16.07
CA ILE A 135 6.37 -2.98 14.77
C ILE A 135 7.31 -1.87 14.29
N PRO A 136 8.53 -2.14 13.80
CA PRO A 136 9.41 -1.11 13.26
C PRO A 136 8.85 -0.43 12.01
N GLU A 137 9.16 0.85 11.81
CA GLU A 137 8.66 1.69 10.70
C GLU A 137 8.90 1.11 9.29
N HIS A 138 10.00 0.40 9.08
CA HIS A 138 10.35 -0.19 7.78
C HIS A 138 9.47 -1.39 7.39
N VAL A 139 8.63 -1.89 8.30
CA VAL A 139 7.70 -2.98 8.04
C VAL A 139 6.40 -2.42 7.49
N VAL A 140 6.27 -2.47 6.16
CA VAL A 140 5.15 -1.86 5.41
C VAL A 140 4.38 -2.85 4.52
N SER A 141 4.72 -4.14 4.59
CA SER A 141 4.06 -5.21 3.84
C SER A 141 4.21 -6.55 4.55
N VAL A 142 3.42 -7.55 4.14
CA VAL A 142 3.52 -8.93 4.65
C VAL A 142 4.93 -9.47 4.47
N ARG A 143 5.58 -9.22 3.34
CA ARG A 143 6.95 -9.68 3.08
C ARG A 143 7.96 -9.10 4.07
N HIS A 144 7.86 -7.79 4.34
CA HIS A 144 8.71 -7.13 5.33
C HIS A 144 8.43 -7.70 6.73
N PHE A 145 7.16 -7.86 7.07
CA PHE A 145 6.71 -8.39 8.35
C PHE A 145 7.23 -9.80 8.59
N THR A 146 7.02 -10.73 7.67
CA THR A 146 7.47 -12.12 7.81
C THR A 146 8.98 -12.22 8.00
N SER A 147 9.75 -11.38 7.29
CA SER A 147 11.22 -11.34 7.40
C SER A 147 11.71 -10.76 8.73
N TRP A 148 11.02 -9.74 9.24
CA TRP A 148 11.31 -9.14 10.53
C TRP A 148 10.88 -10.07 11.68
N TRP A 149 9.63 -10.53 11.67
CA TRP A 149 9.03 -11.35 12.70
C TRP A 149 9.77 -12.67 12.89
N LYS A 150 10.21 -13.34 11.81
CA LYS A 150 11.00 -14.57 11.89
C LYS A 150 12.26 -14.44 12.76
N ARG A 151 12.85 -13.24 12.81
CA ARG A 151 14.01 -12.94 13.65
C ARG A 151 13.57 -12.49 15.04
N HIS A 152 12.65 -11.54 15.11
CA HIS A 152 12.20 -10.93 16.36
C HIS A 152 11.50 -11.93 17.30
N SER A 153 10.67 -12.83 16.76
CA SER A 153 9.90 -13.80 17.54
C SER A 153 10.76 -14.87 18.22
N ARG A 154 12.04 -15.00 17.85
CA ARG A 154 12.96 -15.94 18.52
C ARG A 154 13.31 -15.46 19.92
N ASP A 155 13.52 -14.16 20.04
CA ASP A 155 13.91 -13.53 21.29
C ASP A 155 12.66 -13.03 22.05
N HIS A 156 11.61 -12.65 21.32
CA HIS A 156 10.39 -12.04 21.87
C HIS A 156 9.14 -12.69 21.25
N PRO A 157 8.80 -13.95 21.61
CA PRO A 157 7.70 -14.68 20.99
C PRO A 157 6.33 -14.02 21.22
N ASP A 158 6.14 -13.37 22.36
CA ASP A 158 4.86 -12.80 22.79
C ASP A 158 4.73 -11.30 22.49
N ALA A 159 5.67 -10.71 21.75
CA ALA A 159 5.74 -9.27 21.53
C ALA A 159 4.49 -8.67 20.85
N LEU A 160 3.72 -9.48 20.12
CA LEU A 160 2.52 -9.07 19.39
C LEU A 160 1.22 -9.62 19.98
N ASN A 161 1.28 -10.27 21.14
CA ASN A 161 0.09 -10.77 21.82
C ASN A 161 -0.73 -9.60 22.40
N LEU A 162 -2.06 -9.69 22.33
CA LEU A 162 -3.00 -8.69 22.89
C LEU A 162 -3.21 -8.89 24.39
#